data_AF-A0A2E0KMK6-F1
#
_entry.id   AF-A0A2E0KMK6-F1
#
_cell.length_a   1.000
_cell.length_b   1.000
_cell.length_c   1.000
_cell.angle_alpha   90.00
_cell.angle_beta   90.00
_cell.angle_gamma   90.00
#
_symmetry.space_group_name_H-M   'P 1'
#
loop_
_entity.id
_entity.type
_entity.pdbx_description
1 polymer ?
#
loop_
_entity_poly.entity_id
_entity_poly.type
_entity_poly.pdbx_seq_one_letter_code
_entity_poly.pdbx_strand_id
1 'polypeptide(L)' 'MNNLLNETFFKVFLIVCLVPGILLIGKAFLLLSPIIFWVLSYMAYKKEDQNEAIMWIIFAILGLILAFVI' A
#
# COMPACT_ATOMS: atom_id res chain seq x y z
N MET A 1 -2.92 27.52 -33.70
CA MET A 1 -2.20 26.98 -32.53
C MET A 1 -3.02 25.84 -31.94
N ASN A 2 -2.61 24.63 -32.31
CA ASN A 2 -2.78 23.36 -31.60
C ASN A 2 -4.17 22.87 -31.15
N ASN A 3 -4.88 22.19 -32.08
CA ASN A 3 -5.84 21.11 -31.75
C ASN A 3 -5.24 19.95 -30.92
N LEU A 4 -3.95 20.04 -30.59
CA LEU A 4 -3.22 19.13 -29.70
C LEU A 4 -3.67 19.29 -28.24
N LEU A 5 -4.16 20.47 -27.85
CA LEU A 5 -4.67 20.77 -26.50
C LEU A 5 -6.20 20.76 -26.48
N ASN A 6 -6.81 19.65 -26.89
CA ASN A 6 -8.26 19.43 -26.80
C ASN A 6 -8.64 18.81 -25.44
N GLU A 7 -9.90 18.90 -25.03
CA GLU A 7 -10.42 18.36 -23.78
C GLU A 7 -10.11 16.87 -23.61
N THR A 8 -10.12 16.10 -24.70
CA THR A 8 -9.72 14.68 -24.72
C THR A 8 -8.26 14.48 -24.34
N PHE A 9 -7.35 15.36 -24.78
CA PHE A 9 -5.93 15.31 -24.41
C PHE A 9 -5.75 15.51 -22.91
N PHE A 10 -6.43 16.50 -22.32
CA PHE A 10 -6.35 16.74 -20.87
C PHE A 10 -6.91 15.58 -20.04
N LYS A 11 -8.02 14.96 -20.47
CA LYS A 11 -8.58 13.77 -19.79
C LYS A 11 -7.63 12.58 -19.84
N VAL A 12 -7.03 12.30 -20.99
CA VAL A 12 -6.05 11.20 -21.14
C VAL A 12 -4.79 11.48 -20.34
N PHE A 13 -4.26 12.71 -20.38
CA PHE A 13 -3.10 13.13 -19.60
C PHE A 13 -3.35 12.96 -18.09
N LEU A 14 -4.52 13.35 -17.61
CA LEU A 14 -4.90 13.23 -16.20
C LEU A 14 -4.99 11.76 -15.76
N ILE A 15 -5.50 10.86 -16.60
CA ILE A 15 -5.48 9.41 -16.33
C ILE A 15 -4.03 8.89 -16.29
N VAL A 16 -3.19 9.31 -17.23
CA VAL A 16 -1.76 8.93 -17.28
C VAL A 16 -0.98 9.45 -16.07
N CYS A 17 -1.39 10.55 -15.44
CA CYS A 17 -0.81 11.03 -14.18
C CYS A 17 -1.41 10.33 -12.94
N LEU A 18 -2.70 10.03 -12.94
CA LEU A 18 -3.39 9.38 -11.80
C LEU A 18 -2.98 7.91 -11.64
N VAL A 19 -2.82 7.17 -12.73
CA VAL A 19 -2.41 5.75 -12.70
C VAL A 19 -1.09 5.56 -11.93
N PRO A 20 0.01 6.27 -12.25
CA PRO A 20 1.23 6.20 -11.44
C PRO A 20 1.03 6.73 -10.02
N GLY A 21 0.18 7.75 -9.81
CA GLY A 21 -0.15 8.22 -8.45
C GLY A 21 -0.78 7.12 -7.58
N ILE A 22 -1.77 6.39 -8.11
CA ILE A 22 -2.45 5.29 -7.42
C ILE A 22 -1.48 4.12 -7.21
N LEU A 23 -0.64 3.80 -8.20
CA LEU A 23 0.38 2.76 -8.09
C LEU A 23 1.45 3.09 -7.03
N LEU A 24 1.88 4.35 -6.95
CA LEU A 24 2.84 4.81 -5.95
C LEU A 24 2.24 4.80 -4.54
N ILE A 25 0.98 5.21 -4.38
CA ILE A 25 0.26 5.12 -3.09
C ILE A 25 0.08 3.65 -2.69
N GLY A 26 -0.32 2.78 -3.62
CA GLY A 26 -0.47 1.35 -3.38
C GLY A 26 0.83 0.68 -2.96
N LYS A 27 1.95 1.02 -3.63
CA LYS A 27 3.29 0.53 -3.28
C LYS A 27 3.76 1.05 -1.91
N ALA A 28 3.57 2.35 -1.64
CA ALA A 28 3.91 2.92 -0.34
C ALA A 28 3.09 2.30 0.80
N PHE A 29 1.80 2.05 0.57
CA PHE A 29 0.93 1.38 1.53
C PHE A 29 1.36 -0.07 1.77
N LEU A 30 1.69 -0.82 0.71
CA LEU A 30 2.20 -2.18 0.81
C LEU A 30 3.51 -2.23 1.61
N LEU A 31 4.43 -1.29 1.41
CA LEU A 31 5.69 -1.19 2.15
C LEU A 31 5.50 -0.80 3.62
N LEU A 32 4.46 -0.02 3.95
CA LEU A 32 4.14 0.38 5.33
C LEU A 32 3.32 -0.67 6.08
N SER A 33 2.57 -1.52 5.37
CA SER A 33 1.71 -2.55 5.97
C SER A 33 2.41 -3.48 6.97
N PRO A 34 3.66 -3.98 6.75
CA PRO A 34 4.33 -4.86 7.70
C PRO A 34 4.68 -4.13 9.00
N ILE A 35 4.98 -2.84 8.93
CA ILE A 35 5.27 -1.99 10.09
C ILE A 35 4.00 -1.84 10.94
N ILE A 36 2.85 -1.60 10.30
CA ILE A 36 1.56 -1.50 11.00
C ILE A 36 1.22 -2.83 11.68
N PHE A 37 1.34 -3.96 10.97
CA PHE A 37 1.06 -5.28 11.54
C PHE A 37 2.02 -5.63 12.69
N TRP A 38 3.28 -5.20 12.61
CA TRP A 38 4.23 -5.36 13.71
C TRP A 38 3.81 -4.60 14.97
N VAL A 39 3.35 -3.35 14.82
CA VAL A 39 2.84 -2.55 15.95
C VAL A 39 1.60 -3.19 16.56
N LEU A 40 0.68 -3.70 15.74
CA LEU A 40 -0.52 -4.42 16.21
C LEU A 40 -0.14 -5.70 16.97
N SER A 41 0.82 -6.48 16.47
CA SER A 41 1.33 -7.65 17.17
C SER A 41 1.91 -7.31 18.53
N TYR A 42 2.71 -6.25 18.63
CA TYR A 42 3.28 -5.80 19.90
C TYR A 42 2.20 -5.37 20.90
N MET A 43 1.13 -4.72 20.44
CA MET A 43 0.01 -4.35 21.29
C MET A 43 -0.78 -5.57 21.76
N ALA A 44 -1.01 -6.57 20.90
CA ALA A 44 -1.65 -7.82 21.27
C ALA A 44 -0.81 -8.60 22.30
N TYR A 45 0.51 -8.66 22.08
CA TYR A 45 1.45 -9.25 23.03
C TYR A 45 1.39 -8.55 24.40
N LYS A 46 1.35 -7.22 24.44
CA LYS A 46 1.18 -6.44 25.68
C LYS A 46 -0.14 -6.69 26.41
N LYS A 47 -1.16 -7.16 25.69
CA LYS A 47 -2.46 -7.55 26.26
C LYS A 47 -2.53 -9.04 26.63
N GLU A 48 -1.40 -9.75 26.55
CA GLU A 48 -1.29 -11.19 26.78
C GLU A 48 -2.11 -12.06 25.81
N ASP A 49 -2.58 -11.49 24.69
CA ASP A 49 -3.29 -12.23 23.65
C ASP A 49 -2.28 -12.82 22.64
N GLN A 50 -1.85 -14.05 22.93
CA GLN A 50 -0.88 -14.77 22.12
C GLN A 50 -1.42 -15.14 20.73
N ASN A 51 -2.72 -15.47 20.63
CA ASN A 51 -3.33 -15.87 19.36
C ASN A 51 -3.39 -14.68 18.40
N GLU A 52 -3.82 -13.52 18.91
CA GLU A 52 -3.87 -12.29 18.13
C GLU A 52 -2.45 -11.80 17.76
N ALA A 53 -1.49 -11.90 18.68
CA ALA A 53 -0.10 -11.52 18.41
C ALA A 53 0.53 -12.36 17.27
N ILE A 54 0.31 -13.67 17.27
CA ILE A 54 0.79 -14.60 16.23
C ILE A 54 0.11 -14.29 14.89
N MET A 55 -1.20 -14.04 14.89
CA MET A 55 -1.93 -13.66 13.68
C MET A 55 -1.32 -12.40 13.02
N TRP A 56 -1.08 -11.35 13.81
CA TRP A 56 -0.48 -10.12 13.31
C TRP A 56 0.97 -10.31 12.81
N ILE A 57 1.76 -11.20 13.43
CA ILE A 57 3.10 -11.56 12.94
C ILE A 57 3.03 -12.23 11.57
N ILE A 58 2.10 -13.17 11.39
CA ILE A 58 1.89 -13.85 10.10
C ILE A 58 1.51 -12.83 9.03
N PHE A 59 0.60 -11.89 9.34
CA PHE A 59 0.26 -10.81 8.40
C PHE A 59 1.43 -9.88 8.11
N ALA A 60 2.29 -9.56 9.09
CA ALA A 60 3.49 -8.78 8.86
C ALA A 60 4.44 -9.47 7.87
N ILE A 61 4.66 -10.78 8.02
CA ILE A 61 5.52 -11.58 7.13
C ILE A 61 4.91 -11.65 5.72
N LEU A 62 3.60 -11.92 5.60
CA LEU A 62 2.91 -11.95 4.31
C LEU A 62 2.95 -10.60 3.61
N GLY A 63 2.74 -9.51 4.35
CA GLY A 63 2.86 -8.14 3.84
C GLY A 63 4.27 -7.84 3.33
N LEU A 64 5.31 -8.31 4.04
CA LEU A 64 6.71 -8.17 3.64
C LEU A 64 7.02 -8.90 2.33
N ILE A 65 6.52 -10.13 2.19
CA ILE A 65 6.66 -10.92 0.96
C ILE A 65 5.96 -10.22 -0.19
N LEU A 66 4.71 -9.79 0.00
CA LEU A 66 3.93 -9.07 -1.02
C LEU A 66 4.62 -7.76 -1.45
N ALA A 67 5.18 -7.02 -0.49
CA ALA A 67 5.91 -5.79 -0.77
C ALA A 67 7.22 -6.02 -1.55
N PHE A 68 7.85 -7.20 -1.41
CA PHE A 68 9.06 -7.56 -2.15
C PHE A 68 8.77 -8.08 -3.56
N VAL A 69 7.62 -8.72 -3.77
CA VAL A 69 7.22 -9.31 -5.05
C VAL A 69 6.65 -8.27 -6.01
N ILE A 70 6.00 -7.21 -5.51
CA ILE A 70 5.28 -6.19 -6.30
C ILE A 70 6.10 -4.92 -6.52
#